data_AF-A0A3A9EZD6-F1
#
_entry.id   AF-A0A3A9EZD6-F1
#
_cell.length_a   1.000
_cell.length_b   1.000
_cell.length_c   1.000
_cell.angle_alpha   90.00
_cell.angle_beta   90.00
_cell.angle_gamma   90.00
#
_symmetry.space_group_name_H-M   'P 1'
#
loop_
_entity.id
_entity.type
_entity.pdbx_description
1 polymer ?
#
loop_
_entity_poly.entity_id
_entity_poly.type
_entity_poly.pdbx_seq_one_letter_code
_entity_poly.pdbx_strand_id
1 'polypeptide(L)'
;MRKDTGELKIWSDIAGEFLLQTTAEIDGDGNLVNQDYYDFLFRDTPYISSDNYDPKIQMDLEFEDGKWNEVSYESKEAFLTEYGAENSTLRYQNCDRYGNPRLELYEDRSGEKFCGIVYRRYYVNSKKEKWASMYGFTLDKKAEEKEKWSDNTYSIMSRIGPEDEKGYEETIEYSADGKPVSYESRGLAEVNNGSDIVEELIPLVWINYLYREDGTLFCRGYGHNTYLYATNDCSLMSYYDEKERVVYEEGYITSGDQEYYYIYEGDGKVPVCKLGVYFSCHGGIDVYPTWYY
;
A
#
# COMPACT_ATOMS: atom_id res chain seq x y z
N MET A 1 9.64 -14.14 21.76
CA MET A 1 10.95 -13.47 21.80
C MET A 1 11.83 -14.14 22.85
N ARG A 2 13.11 -14.35 22.54
CA ARG A 2 14.11 -14.75 23.55
C ARG A 2 14.81 -13.51 24.08
N LYS A 3 14.62 -13.23 25.37
CA LYS A 3 15.11 -11.99 26.02
C LYS A 3 16.63 -11.91 26.16
N ASP A 4 17.32 -13.03 26.01
CA ASP A 4 18.78 -13.16 26.13
C ASP A 4 19.51 -13.01 24.79
N THR A 5 18.81 -13.25 23.67
CA THR A 5 19.40 -13.24 22.33
C THR A 5 18.77 -12.24 21.38
N GLY A 6 17.65 -11.60 21.74
CA GLY A 6 16.87 -10.77 20.82
C GLY A 6 16.16 -11.57 19.72
N GLU A 7 16.21 -12.91 19.75
CA GLU A 7 15.59 -13.74 18.72
C GLU A 7 14.06 -13.55 18.73
N LEU A 8 13.55 -12.99 17.63
CA LEU A 8 12.15 -12.67 17.41
C LEU A 8 11.58 -13.57 16.31
N LYS A 9 10.47 -14.22 16.63
CA LYS A 9 9.75 -15.11 15.71
C LYS A 9 8.28 -14.77 15.75
N ILE A 10 7.69 -14.53 14.59
CA ILE A 10 6.24 -14.35 14.40
C ILE A 10 5.71 -15.61 13.76
N TRP A 11 4.79 -16.30 14.43
CA TRP A 11 4.15 -17.52 13.94
C TRP A 11 2.71 -17.23 13.51
N SER A 12 2.30 -17.78 12.37
CA SER A 12 0.92 -17.74 11.92
C SER A 12 0.26 -19.08 12.17
N ASP A 13 -0.77 -19.11 13.04
CA ASP A 13 -1.58 -20.32 13.24
C ASP A 13 -2.42 -20.68 12.01
N ILE A 14 -2.79 -19.66 11.23
CA ILE A 14 -3.54 -19.81 9.99
C ILE A 14 -2.67 -20.50 8.94
N ALA A 15 -1.46 -20.00 8.68
CA ALA A 15 -0.56 -20.59 7.69
C ALA A 15 0.22 -21.81 8.21
N GLY A 16 0.38 -21.96 9.52
CA GLY A 16 1.18 -23.03 10.13
C GLY A 16 2.68 -22.86 9.88
N GLU A 17 3.18 -21.62 9.82
CA GLU A 17 4.58 -21.30 9.56
C GLU A 17 5.01 -19.99 10.24
N PHE A 18 6.32 -19.73 10.26
CA PHE A 18 6.86 -18.46 10.72
C PHE A 18 6.76 -17.40 9.62
N LEU A 19 6.08 -16.29 9.92
CA LEU A 19 5.97 -15.11 9.05
C LEU A 19 7.21 -14.23 9.09
N LEU A 20 7.90 -14.20 10.23
CA LEU A 20 9.12 -13.43 10.44
C LEU A 20 10.03 -14.20 11.39
N GLN A 21 11.31 -14.24 11.04
CA GLN A 21 12.38 -14.70 11.92
C GLN A 21 13.53 -13.71 11.81
N THR A 22 13.80 -12.98 12.89
CA THR A 22 14.84 -11.95 12.92
C THR A 22 15.51 -11.89 14.29
N THR A 23 16.58 -11.10 14.40
CA THR A 23 17.19 -10.72 15.67
C THR A 23 16.92 -9.25 15.90
N ALA A 24 16.20 -8.93 16.96
CA ALA A 24 15.83 -7.57 17.34
C ALA A 24 16.83 -7.00 18.34
N GLU A 25 17.04 -5.69 18.29
CA GLU A 25 17.78 -4.96 19.32
C GLU A 25 16.97 -4.90 20.61
N ILE A 26 17.63 -5.24 21.72
CA ILE A 26 17.03 -5.25 23.06
C ILE A 26 17.83 -4.41 24.04
N ASP A 27 17.14 -3.76 24.98
CA ASP A 27 17.77 -2.98 26.05
C ASP A 27 18.32 -3.87 27.18
N GLY A 28 18.93 -3.24 28.19
CA GLY A 28 19.50 -3.93 29.35
C GLY A 28 18.48 -4.69 30.20
N ASP A 29 17.18 -4.42 30.03
CA ASP A 29 16.06 -5.08 30.71
C ASP A 29 15.40 -6.16 29.82
N GLY A 30 15.90 -6.34 28.59
CA GLY A 30 15.42 -7.31 27.61
C GLY A 30 14.11 -6.90 26.93
N ASN A 31 13.82 -5.61 26.85
CA ASN A 31 12.71 -5.05 26.05
C ASN A 31 13.20 -4.65 24.66
N LEU A 32 12.30 -4.63 23.68
CA LEU A 32 12.61 -4.19 22.33
C LEU A 32 12.95 -2.70 22.32
N VAL A 33 14.06 -2.32 21.70
CA VAL A 33 14.43 -0.90 21.56
C VAL A 33 13.45 -0.18 20.64
N ASN A 34 13.07 -0.80 19.52
CA ASN A 34 12.12 -0.25 18.55
C ASN A 34 10.73 -0.91 18.69
N GLN A 35 10.07 -0.67 19.82
CA GLN A 35 8.77 -1.29 20.13
C GLN A 35 7.70 -0.95 19.09
N ASP A 36 7.62 0.30 18.63
CA ASP A 36 6.60 0.74 17.68
C ASP A 36 6.68 0.00 16.35
N TYR A 37 7.91 -0.23 15.83
CA TYR A 37 8.12 -0.99 14.60
C TYR A 37 7.61 -2.42 14.73
N TYR A 38 7.97 -3.09 15.83
CA TYR A 38 7.54 -4.46 16.05
C TYR A 38 6.05 -4.58 16.33
N ASP A 39 5.48 -3.68 17.14
CA ASP A 39 4.03 -3.62 17.38
C ASP A 39 3.28 -3.47 16.06
N PHE A 40 3.77 -2.66 15.13
CA PHE A 40 3.21 -2.57 13.80
C PHE A 40 3.29 -3.90 13.04
N LEU A 41 4.43 -4.59 13.05
CA LEU A 41 4.58 -5.90 12.40
C LEU A 41 3.63 -6.97 12.98
N PHE A 42 3.24 -6.83 14.26
CA PHE A 42 2.32 -7.74 14.94
C PHE A 42 0.83 -7.45 14.70
N ARG A 43 0.47 -6.26 14.17
CA ARG A 43 -0.93 -5.83 14.09
C ARG A 43 -1.78 -6.62 13.10
N ASP A 44 -1.24 -7.01 11.94
CA ASP A 44 -2.04 -7.63 10.88
C ASP A 44 -1.75 -9.11 10.70
N THR A 45 -2.81 -9.87 10.43
CA THR A 45 -2.71 -11.24 9.95
C THR A 45 -2.65 -11.24 8.41
N PRO A 46 -1.56 -11.70 7.77
CA PRO A 46 -1.48 -11.71 6.32
C PRO A 46 -2.49 -12.62 5.64
N TYR A 47 -3.00 -13.61 6.36
CA TYR A 47 -3.83 -14.67 5.80
C TYR A 47 -5.22 -14.69 6.43
N ILE A 48 -6.23 -14.86 5.59
CA ILE A 48 -7.61 -15.11 5.98
C ILE A 48 -7.92 -16.60 5.78
N SER A 49 -8.58 -17.24 6.75
CA SER A 49 -9.01 -18.64 6.57
C SER A 49 -10.17 -18.71 5.56
N SER A 50 -10.01 -19.46 4.47
CA SER A 50 -11.08 -19.66 3.47
C SER A 50 -10.90 -20.95 2.66
N ASP A 51 -11.94 -21.78 2.64
CA ASP A 51 -12.03 -22.96 1.77
C ASP A 51 -12.64 -22.66 0.39
N ASN A 52 -13.05 -21.41 0.13
CA ASN A 52 -13.57 -20.98 -1.17
C ASN A 52 -12.42 -20.76 -2.16
N TYR A 53 -11.68 -21.83 -2.44
CA TYR A 53 -10.51 -21.81 -3.30
C TYR A 53 -10.89 -21.41 -4.72
N ASP A 54 -10.47 -20.21 -5.14
CA ASP A 54 -10.71 -19.67 -6.46
C ASP A 54 -9.43 -18.97 -6.98
N PRO A 55 -8.48 -19.74 -7.56
CA PRO A 55 -7.21 -19.22 -8.03
C PRO A 55 -7.33 -18.63 -9.44
N LYS A 56 -8.53 -18.26 -9.88
CA LYS A 56 -8.74 -17.66 -11.19
C LYS A 56 -8.16 -16.25 -11.21
N ILE A 57 -7.72 -15.84 -12.39
CA ILE A 57 -7.39 -14.45 -12.65
C ILE A 57 -8.63 -13.77 -13.20
N GLN A 58 -9.19 -12.83 -12.43
CA GLN A 58 -10.30 -12.00 -12.85
C GLN A 58 -9.77 -10.82 -13.66
N MET A 59 -10.47 -10.47 -14.73
CA MET A 59 -10.24 -9.22 -15.46
C MET A 59 -11.47 -8.34 -15.38
N ASP A 60 -11.29 -7.07 -15.74
CA ASP A 60 -12.42 -6.15 -15.83
C ASP A 60 -13.45 -6.64 -16.87
N LEU A 61 -14.69 -6.19 -16.71
CA LEU A 61 -15.80 -6.64 -17.52
C LEU A 61 -15.58 -6.27 -19.00
N GLU A 62 -15.77 -7.22 -19.91
CA GLU A 62 -15.76 -6.93 -21.35
C GLU A 62 -17.18 -6.66 -21.85
N PHE A 63 -17.37 -5.54 -22.55
CA PHE A 63 -18.66 -5.25 -23.18
C PHE A 63 -18.73 -5.88 -24.57
N GLU A 64 -19.40 -7.02 -24.67
CA GLU A 64 -19.62 -7.77 -25.91
C GLU A 64 -21.12 -7.99 -26.13
N ASP A 65 -21.58 -7.85 -27.38
CA ASP A 65 -22.98 -8.07 -27.78
C ASP A 65 -24.03 -7.33 -26.92
N GLY A 66 -23.68 -6.13 -26.45
CA GLY A 66 -24.59 -5.31 -25.64
C GLY A 66 -24.66 -5.69 -24.17
N LYS A 67 -23.74 -6.53 -23.67
CA LYS A 67 -23.69 -6.98 -22.27
C LYS A 67 -22.26 -6.94 -21.73
N TRP A 68 -22.15 -6.67 -20.44
CA TRP A 68 -20.90 -6.84 -19.70
C TRP A 68 -20.72 -8.32 -19.36
N ASN A 69 -19.58 -8.89 -19.73
CA ASN A 69 -19.20 -10.26 -19.45
C ASN A 69 -17.99 -10.28 -18.49
N GLU A 70 -18.07 -11.12 -17.47
CA GLU A 70 -16.94 -11.37 -16.58
C GLU A 70 -15.91 -12.23 -17.32
N VAL A 71 -14.70 -11.72 -17.45
CA VAL A 71 -13.59 -12.44 -18.05
C VAL A 71 -12.71 -12.99 -16.94
N SER A 72 -12.48 -14.30 -16.97
CA SER A 72 -11.59 -14.95 -16.03
C SER A 72 -10.77 -16.06 -16.69
N TYR A 73 -9.59 -16.30 -16.15
CA TYR A 73 -8.66 -17.33 -16.61
C TYR A 73 -8.42 -18.34 -15.49
N GLU A 74 -8.44 -19.63 -15.84
CA GLU A 74 -8.30 -20.73 -14.87
C GLU A 74 -6.93 -20.78 -14.19
N SER A 75 -5.92 -20.10 -14.74
CA SER A 75 -4.61 -19.98 -14.12
C SER A 75 -3.83 -18.76 -14.62
N LYS A 76 -2.73 -18.47 -13.92
CA LYS A 76 -1.72 -17.50 -14.34
C LYS A 76 -1.13 -17.82 -15.71
N GLU A 77 -0.82 -19.08 -15.99
CA GLU A 77 -0.25 -19.51 -17.26
C GLU A 77 -1.25 -19.31 -18.41
N ALA A 78 -2.53 -19.57 -18.17
CA ALA A 78 -3.58 -19.35 -19.17
C ALA A 78 -3.72 -17.86 -19.51
N PHE A 79 -3.77 -17.00 -18.49
CA PHE A 79 -3.80 -15.54 -18.66
C PHE A 79 -2.56 -15.02 -19.41
N LEU A 80 -1.36 -15.41 -18.98
CA LEU A 80 -0.12 -14.96 -19.63
C LEU A 80 -0.04 -15.44 -21.09
N THR A 81 -0.56 -16.62 -21.41
CA THR A 81 -0.61 -17.13 -22.79
C THR A 81 -1.55 -16.31 -23.66
N GLU A 82 -2.73 -15.97 -23.15
CA GLU A 82 -3.71 -15.17 -23.90
C GLU A 82 -3.14 -13.80 -24.29
N TYR A 83 -2.46 -13.15 -23.35
CA TYR A 83 -1.88 -11.81 -23.56
C TYR A 83 -0.43 -11.83 -24.07
N GLY A 84 0.01 -12.96 -24.63
CA GLY A 84 1.30 -13.09 -25.31
C GLY A 84 2.50 -12.83 -24.41
N ALA A 85 2.39 -13.13 -23.11
CA ALA A 85 3.45 -13.04 -22.12
C ALA A 85 3.89 -14.43 -21.62
N GLU A 86 3.51 -15.52 -22.31
CA GLU A 86 3.95 -16.85 -21.91
C GLU A 86 5.46 -17.03 -22.06
N ASN A 87 6.08 -17.67 -21.08
CA ASN A 87 7.54 -17.76 -20.94
C ASN A 87 8.26 -16.39 -20.83
N SER A 88 7.53 -15.29 -20.65
CA SER A 88 8.13 -14.00 -20.36
C SER A 88 8.85 -14.03 -19.02
N THR A 89 9.93 -13.26 -18.93
CA THR A 89 10.64 -13.07 -17.67
C THR A 89 9.94 -11.99 -16.85
N LEU A 90 9.70 -12.27 -15.57
CA LEU A 90 9.19 -11.29 -14.60
C LEU A 90 10.05 -10.03 -14.63
N ARG A 91 9.44 -8.89 -14.96
CA ARG A 91 10.13 -7.60 -15.07
C ARG A 91 10.12 -6.82 -13.78
N TYR A 92 9.03 -6.91 -13.05
CA TYR A 92 8.86 -6.23 -11.78
C TYR A 92 7.99 -7.08 -10.86
N GLN A 93 8.37 -7.12 -9.59
CA GLN A 93 7.58 -7.71 -8.52
C GLN A 93 7.59 -6.78 -7.32
N ASN A 94 6.41 -6.47 -6.81
CA ASN A 94 6.24 -5.90 -5.49
C ASN A 94 5.71 -7.01 -4.57
N CYS A 95 6.27 -7.13 -3.37
CA CYS A 95 5.78 -8.04 -2.34
C CYS A 95 5.37 -7.26 -1.10
N ASP A 96 4.45 -7.84 -0.33
CA ASP A 96 4.17 -7.39 1.02
C ASP A 96 5.35 -7.71 1.97
N ARG A 97 5.25 -7.25 3.21
CA ARG A 97 6.26 -7.47 4.26
C ARG A 97 6.46 -8.93 4.66
N TYR A 98 5.60 -9.84 4.22
CA TYR A 98 5.67 -11.28 4.47
C TYR A 98 6.18 -12.06 3.24
N GLY A 99 6.57 -11.35 2.17
CA GLY A 99 7.07 -11.93 0.93
C GLY A 99 5.96 -12.42 0.00
N ASN A 100 4.69 -12.14 0.28
CA ASN A 100 3.61 -12.48 -0.64
C ASN A 100 3.58 -11.44 -1.78
N PRO A 101 3.47 -11.85 -3.06
CA PRO A 101 3.32 -10.92 -4.16
C PRO A 101 2.14 -9.94 -3.97
N ARG A 102 2.28 -8.70 -4.41
CA ARG A 102 1.17 -7.74 -4.53
C ARG A 102 0.94 -7.33 -5.97
N LEU A 103 2.05 -7.21 -6.72
CA LEU A 103 2.03 -6.90 -8.14
C LEU A 103 3.14 -7.70 -8.83
N GLU A 104 2.80 -8.27 -9.98
CA GLU A 104 3.77 -8.81 -10.93
C GLU A 104 3.54 -8.19 -12.31
N LEU A 105 4.64 -7.85 -13.00
CA LEU A 105 4.61 -7.37 -14.38
C LEU A 105 5.47 -8.23 -15.28
N TYR A 106 4.89 -8.67 -16.38
CA TYR A 106 5.51 -9.44 -17.45
C TYR A 106 5.53 -8.61 -18.72
N GLU A 107 6.58 -8.78 -19.52
CA GLU A 107 6.66 -8.15 -20.83
C GLU A 107 5.99 -9.05 -21.87
N ASP A 108 5.16 -8.50 -22.73
CA ASP A 108 4.58 -9.26 -23.84
C ASP A 108 5.65 -9.59 -24.91
N ARG A 109 5.34 -10.51 -25.83
CA ARG A 109 6.25 -10.93 -26.90
C ARG A 109 6.74 -9.77 -27.78
N SER A 110 5.91 -8.73 -27.95
CA SER A 110 6.27 -7.57 -28.77
C SER A 110 7.21 -6.60 -28.03
N GLY A 111 7.19 -6.61 -26.69
CA GLY A 111 7.87 -5.65 -25.84
C GLY A 111 7.19 -4.28 -25.80
N GLU A 112 5.98 -4.16 -26.33
CA GLU A 112 5.20 -2.92 -26.37
C GLU A 112 4.27 -2.79 -25.17
N LYS A 113 3.90 -3.92 -24.54
CA LYS A 113 2.95 -3.96 -23.42
C LYS A 113 3.52 -4.67 -22.19
N PHE A 114 3.00 -4.31 -21.03
CA PHE A 114 3.05 -5.11 -19.84
C PHE A 114 1.75 -5.91 -19.69
N CYS A 115 1.91 -7.17 -19.30
CA CYS A 115 0.85 -8.02 -18.79
C CYS A 115 1.04 -8.11 -17.28
N GLY A 116 0.07 -7.62 -16.51
CA GLY A 116 0.19 -7.44 -15.07
C GLY A 116 -0.81 -8.27 -14.28
N ILE A 117 -0.42 -8.66 -13.07
CA ILE A 117 -1.26 -9.37 -12.11
C ILE A 117 -1.17 -8.67 -10.77
N VAL A 118 -2.31 -8.17 -10.26
CA VAL A 118 -2.46 -7.67 -8.89
C VAL A 118 -2.98 -8.80 -8.01
N TYR A 119 -2.37 -8.96 -6.85
CA TYR A 119 -2.73 -9.94 -5.85
C TYR A 119 -3.38 -9.23 -4.68
N ARG A 120 -4.61 -9.62 -4.34
CA ARG A 120 -5.36 -9.04 -3.23
C ARG A 120 -5.86 -10.13 -2.31
N ARG A 121 -5.78 -9.87 -1.00
CA ARG A 121 -6.22 -10.77 0.09
C ARG A 121 -5.64 -12.17 -0.03
N TYR A 122 -4.69 -12.48 0.84
CA TYR A 122 -4.15 -13.82 0.92
C TYR A 122 -5.02 -14.69 1.82
N TYR A 123 -5.24 -15.93 1.37
CA TYR A 123 -6.05 -16.92 2.05
C TYR A 123 -5.25 -18.19 2.29
N VAL A 124 -5.67 -18.92 3.32
CA VAL A 124 -5.21 -20.29 3.59
C VAL A 124 -6.45 -21.16 3.77
N ASN A 125 -6.49 -22.29 3.06
CA ASN A 125 -7.60 -23.23 3.19
C ASN A 125 -7.37 -24.24 4.35
N SER A 126 -8.36 -25.08 4.61
CA SER A 126 -8.32 -26.12 5.65
C SER A 126 -7.17 -27.13 5.47
N LYS A 127 -6.62 -27.27 4.26
CA LYS A 127 -5.45 -28.11 3.94
C LYS A 127 -4.12 -27.37 4.03
N LYS A 128 -4.11 -26.11 4.48
CA LYS A 128 -2.94 -25.22 4.55
C LYS A 128 -2.39 -24.81 3.17
N GLU A 129 -3.18 -24.91 2.11
CA GLU A 129 -2.83 -24.40 0.79
C GLU A 129 -3.12 -22.89 0.74
N LYS A 130 -2.13 -22.11 0.31
CA LYS A 130 -2.24 -20.66 0.18
C LYS A 130 -2.75 -20.27 -1.20
N TRP A 131 -3.57 -19.24 -1.25
CA TRP A 131 -4.00 -18.62 -2.50
C TRP A 131 -4.33 -17.14 -2.28
N ALA A 132 -4.55 -16.39 -3.35
CA ALA A 132 -4.96 -14.99 -3.29
C ALA A 132 -5.98 -14.71 -4.39
N SER A 133 -6.81 -13.69 -4.20
CA SER A 133 -7.58 -13.14 -5.32
C SER A 133 -6.61 -12.49 -6.30
N MET A 134 -6.71 -12.83 -7.58
CA MET A 134 -5.81 -12.34 -8.61
C MET A 134 -6.59 -11.56 -9.66
N TYR A 135 -6.05 -10.40 -10.04
CA TYR A 135 -6.64 -9.51 -11.02
C TYR A 135 -5.64 -9.24 -12.14
N GLY A 136 -6.01 -9.61 -13.37
CA GLY A 136 -5.20 -9.44 -14.57
C GLY A 136 -5.46 -8.10 -15.23
N PHE A 137 -4.42 -7.50 -15.81
CA PHE A 137 -4.53 -6.29 -16.62
C PHE A 137 -3.47 -6.24 -17.71
N THR A 138 -3.66 -5.38 -18.70
CA THR A 138 -2.62 -5.05 -19.69
C THR A 138 -2.39 -3.55 -19.73
N LEU A 139 -1.16 -3.15 -20.07
CA LEU A 139 -0.72 -1.76 -20.02
C LEU A 139 0.27 -1.48 -21.15
N ASP A 140 0.09 -0.39 -21.88
CA ASP A 140 1.10 0.02 -22.86
C ASP A 140 2.34 0.59 -22.15
N LYS A 141 3.55 0.25 -22.62
CA LYS A 141 4.83 0.66 -21.98
C LYS A 141 5.22 2.11 -22.21
N LYS A 142 4.41 2.88 -22.94
CA LYS A 142 4.72 4.25 -23.33
C LYS A 142 3.50 5.12 -23.08
N ALA A 143 3.73 6.25 -22.42
CA ALA A 143 2.83 7.40 -22.50
C ALA A 143 3.49 8.50 -23.32
N GLU A 144 2.65 9.24 -24.05
CA GLU A 144 3.06 10.45 -24.74
C GLU A 144 3.39 11.57 -23.75
N GLU A 145 2.76 11.55 -22.58
CA GLU A 145 2.92 12.53 -21.51
C GLU A 145 3.62 11.90 -20.29
N LYS A 146 4.57 12.65 -19.72
CA LYS A 146 5.25 12.29 -18.47
C LYS A 146 5.11 13.42 -17.47
N GLU A 147 4.97 13.06 -16.21
CA GLU A 147 4.93 13.99 -15.09
C GLU A 147 6.31 14.14 -14.44
N LYS A 148 6.56 15.30 -13.82
CA LYS A 148 7.76 15.48 -13.02
C LYS A 148 7.56 14.78 -11.68
N TRP A 149 8.48 13.90 -11.30
CA TRP A 149 8.43 13.30 -9.97
C TRP A 149 8.68 14.36 -8.88
N SER A 150 7.86 14.32 -7.83
CA SER A 150 8.05 15.11 -6.62
C SER A 150 7.99 14.18 -5.43
N ASP A 151 9.14 13.99 -4.78
CA ASP A 151 9.20 13.27 -3.52
C ASP A 151 8.55 14.12 -2.42
N ASN A 152 7.44 13.62 -1.87
CA ASN A 152 6.68 14.25 -0.82
C ASN A 152 6.70 13.44 0.49
N THR A 153 7.67 12.52 0.65
CA THR A 153 7.80 11.60 1.79
C THR A 153 7.60 12.31 3.13
N TYR A 154 8.37 13.38 3.37
CA TYR A 154 8.31 14.21 4.58
C TYR A 154 7.57 15.53 4.35
N SER A 155 6.93 15.71 3.20
CA SER A 155 6.10 16.88 2.98
C SER A 155 4.88 16.76 3.89
N ILE A 156 4.70 17.75 4.74
CA ILE A 156 3.38 18.07 5.27
C ILE A 156 2.55 18.42 4.03
N MET A 157 1.58 17.58 3.65
CA MET A 157 0.76 17.86 2.48
C MET A 157 0.04 19.20 2.71
N SER A 158 0.54 20.25 2.09
CA SER A 158 0.08 21.63 2.30
C SER A 158 -1.23 21.94 1.56
N ARG A 159 -2.07 20.92 1.27
CA ARG A 159 -3.40 21.15 0.68
C ARG A 159 -4.31 21.96 1.63
N ILE A 160 -3.90 22.07 2.88
CA ILE A 160 -4.62 22.69 3.99
C ILE A 160 -3.62 23.63 4.66
N GLY A 161 -3.74 24.93 4.36
CA GLY A 161 -2.76 25.93 4.78
C GLY A 161 -3.17 26.63 6.09
N PRO A 162 -2.20 27.18 6.84
CA PRO A 162 -2.46 28.06 8.00
C PRO A 162 -3.24 29.34 7.63
N GLU A 163 -3.38 29.65 6.34
CA GLU A 163 -4.11 30.82 5.83
C GLU A 163 -5.63 30.61 5.78
N ASP A 164 -6.10 29.35 5.82
CA ASP A 164 -7.51 29.02 5.61
C ASP A 164 -8.31 28.85 6.92
N GLU A 165 -7.65 28.57 8.05
CA GLU A 165 -8.33 28.20 9.30
C GLU A 165 -7.95 29.09 10.50
N LYS A 166 -8.98 29.64 11.16
CA LYS A 166 -8.83 30.40 12.40
C LYS A 166 -8.34 29.47 13.52
N GLY A 167 -7.43 29.96 14.35
CA GLY A 167 -6.91 29.16 15.48
C GLY A 167 -6.06 27.96 15.04
N TYR A 168 -5.38 28.08 13.89
CA TYR A 168 -4.45 27.07 13.42
C TYR A 168 -3.31 26.82 14.41
N GLU A 169 -3.08 25.56 14.73
CA GLU A 169 -2.00 25.09 15.59
C GLU A 169 -1.36 23.84 14.96
N GLU A 170 -0.03 23.72 15.06
CA GLU A 170 0.71 22.53 14.62
C GLU A 170 1.60 22.00 15.75
N THR A 171 1.77 20.68 15.76
CA THR A 171 2.71 20.00 16.65
C THR A 171 3.50 18.99 15.82
N ILE A 172 4.83 19.00 15.98
CA ILE A 172 5.71 17.99 15.42
C ILE A 172 6.52 17.39 16.55
N GLU A 173 6.50 16.08 16.66
CA GLU A 173 7.37 15.34 17.55
C GLU A 173 8.54 14.76 16.76
N TYR A 174 9.71 14.76 17.39
CA TYR A 174 10.93 14.22 16.82
C TYR A 174 11.49 13.12 17.72
N SER A 175 12.09 12.11 17.11
CA SER A 175 12.92 11.12 17.79
C SER A 175 14.19 11.76 18.35
N ALA A 176 14.92 11.02 19.19
CA ALA A 176 16.18 11.49 19.77
C ALA A 176 17.28 11.81 18.72
N ASP A 177 17.24 11.15 17.55
CA ASP A 177 18.12 11.41 16.41
C ASP A 177 17.61 12.52 15.47
N GLY A 178 16.49 13.16 15.82
CA GLY A 178 15.97 14.35 15.12
C GLY A 178 15.12 14.05 13.90
N LYS A 179 14.60 12.83 13.75
CA LYS A 179 13.65 12.48 12.68
C LYS A 179 12.21 12.72 13.13
N PRO A 180 11.32 13.19 12.25
CA PRO A 180 9.91 13.39 12.62
C PRO A 180 9.27 12.04 12.94
N VAL A 181 8.55 11.93 14.05
CA VAL A 181 7.79 10.72 14.43
C VAL A 181 6.29 10.95 14.30
N SER A 182 5.82 12.16 14.57
CA SER A 182 4.43 12.55 14.40
C SER A 182 4.34 14.02 13.96
N TYR A 183 3.32 14.33 13.16
CA TYR A 183 2.86 15.69 12.86
C TYR A 183 1.34 15.71 13.05
N GLU A 184 0.82 16.74 13.68
CA GLU A 184 -0.61 17.03 13.73
C GLU A 184 -0.82 18.53 13.53
N SER A 185 -1.79 18.89 12.68
CA SER A 185 -2.33 20.25 12.65
C SER A 185 -3.80 20.27 13.02
N ARG A 186 -4.22 21.33 13.69
CA ARG A 186 -5.58 21.56 14.16
C ARG A 186 -6.07 22.93 13.74
N GLY A 187 -7.39 23.10 13.63
CA GLY A 187 -8.04 24.37 13.29
C GLY A 187 -9.43 24.45 13.89
N LEU A 188 -9.94 25.67 14.10
CA LEU A 188 -11.28 25.89 14.60
C LEU A 188 -12.30 25.68 13.48
N ALA A 189 -13.27 24.79 13.71
CA ALA A 189 -14.38 24.59 12.81
C ALA A 189 -15.71 24.66 13.56
N GLU A 190 -16.75 25.14 12.88
CA GLU A 190 -18.12 25.02 13.37
C GLU A 190 -18.55 23.55 13.26
N VAL A 191 -18.81 22.92 14.40
CA VAL A 191 -19.27 21.52 14.48
C VAL A 191 -20.61 21.45 15.19
N ASN A 192 -21.43 20.47 14.79
CA ASN A 192 -22.68 20.19 15.48
C ASN A 192 -22.42 19.17 16.59
N ASN A 193 -22.55 19.58 17.86
CA ASN A 193 -22.34 18.72 19.02
C ASN A 193 -23.58 17.91 19.43
N GLY A 194 -24.62 17.92 18.61
CA GLY A 194 -25.90 17.25 18.82
C GLY A 194 -27.03 18.17 19.30
N SER A 195 -26.73 19.33 19.89
CA SER A 195 -27.74 20.32 20.30
C SER A 195 -27.57 21.67 19.61
N ASP A 196 -26.34 22.10 19.38
CA ASP A 196 -25.99 23.42 18.85
C ASP A 196 -24.81 23.36 17.88
N ILE A 197 -24.62 24.44 17.13
CA ILE A 197 -23.40 24.68 16.36
C ILE A 197 -22.41 25.41 17.27
N VAL A 198 -21.24 24.81 17.49
CA VAL A 198 -20.17 25.34 18.33
C VAL A 198 -18.86 25.38 17.55
N GLU A 199 -18.00 26.34 17.88
CA GLU A 199 -16.64 26.43 17.31
C GLU A 199 -15.71 25.53 18.15
N GLU A 200 -15.17 24.47 17.55
CA GLU A 200 -14.26 23.52 18.21
C GLU A 200 -12.93 23.39 17.46
N LEU A 201 -11.86 23.18 18.22
CA LEU A 201 -10.53 22.92 17.68
C LEU A 201 -10.40 21.44 17.29
N ILE A 202 -10.54 21.16 16.00
CA ILE A 202 -10.53 19.79 15.45
C ILE A 202 -9.20 19.48 14.74
N PRO A 203 -8.77 18.21 14.69
CA PRO A 203 -7.65 17.81 13.85
C PRO A 203 -7.98 18.07 12.38
N LEU A 204 -7.00 18.57 11.62
CA LEU A 204 -7.08 18.81 10.18
C LEU A 204 -6.32 17.74 9.41
N VAL A 205 -5.07 17.50 9.80
CA VAL A 205 -4.14 16.55 9.18
C VAL A 205 -3.29 15.92 10.29
N TRP A 206 -3.02 14.64 10.17
CA TRP A 206 -2.06 13.93 11.01
C TRP A 206 -1.16 13.04 10.15
N ILE A 207 0.11 12.95 10.53
CA ILE A 207 1.10 12.09 9.88
C ILE A 207 1.90 11.38 10.96
N ASN A 208 2.02 10.05 10.86
CA ASN A 208 2.87 9.24 11.71
C ASN A 208 3.95 8.59 10.87
N TYR A 209 5.19 8.62 11.35
CA TYR A 209 6.34 8.02 10.69
C TYR A 209 6.85 6.86 11.52
N LEU A 210 7.07 5.74 10.86
CA LEU A 210 7.58 4.52 11.46
C LEU A 210 8.89 4.13 10.80
N TYR A 211 9.92 3.91 11.60
CA TYR A 211 11.28 3.63 11.14
C TYR A 211 11.68 2.19 11.48
N ARG A 212 12.53 1.59 10.64
CA ARG A 212 13.21 0.32 10.92
C ARG A 212 14.27 0.49 12.01
N GLU A 213 14.84 -0.62 12.44
CA GLU A 213 15.97 -0.62 13.40
C GLU A 213 17.20 0.14 12.88
N ASP A 214 17.50 0.07 11.58
CA ASP A 214 18.60 0.83 10.97
C ASP A 214 18.29 2.34 10.82
N GLY A 215 17.10 2.77 11.25
CA GLY A 215 16.62 4.13 11.19
C GLY A 215 16.06 4.55 9.83
N THR A 216 16.02 3.69 8.81
CA THR A 216 15.36 4.01 7.54
C THR A 216 13.84 4.05 7.71
N LEU A 217 13.15 4.93 6.99
CA LEU A 217 11.71 5.02 7.00
C LEU A 217 11.11 3.71 6.47
N PHE A 218 10.24 3.10 7.26
CA PHE A 218 9.51 1.89 6.89
C PHE A 218 8.12 2.24 6.35
N CYS A 219 7.39 3.09 7.09
CA CYS A 219 6.01 3.41 6.79
C CYS A 219 5.66 4.84 7.21
N ARG A 220 4.77 5.48 6.45
CA ARG A 220 4.15 6.76 6.77
C ARG A 220 2.63 6.59 6.74
N GLY A 221 1.97 6.81 7.86
CA GLY A 221 0.51 6.89 7.93
C GLY A 221 0.06 8.34 7.87
N TYR A 222 -0.62 8.72 6.79
CA TYR A 222 -1.24 10.03 6.61
C TYR A 222 -2.74 9.93 6.82
N GLY A 223 -3.34 10.96 7.40
CA GLY A 223 -4.78 11.16 7.30
C GLY A 223 -5.19 12.61 7.47
N HIS A 224 -6.42 12.90 7.06
CA HIS A 224 -7.02 14.22 7.19
C HIS A 224 -8.51 14.15 7.50
N ASN A 225 -9.04 15.25 8.00
CA ASN A 225 -10.42 15.33 8.46
C ASN A 225 -11.41 15.45 7.29
N THR A 226 -12.22 14.41 7.10
CA THR A 226 -13.22 14.37 6.03
C THR A 226 -14.43 15.26 6.26
N TYR A 227 -14.58 15.86 7.44
CA TYR A 227 -15.60 16.88 7.68
C TYR A 227 -15.33 18.14 6.86
N LEU A 228 -14.06 18.47 6.66
CA LEU A 228 -13.62 19.68 5.96
C LEU A 228 -13.07 19.38 4.56
N TYR A 229 -12.54 18.18 4.33
CA TYR A 229 -11.79 17.85 3.11
C TYR A 229 -12.35 16.63 2.39
N ALA A 230 -11.94 16.47 1.12
CA ALA A 230 -12.35 15.37 0.27
C ALA A 230 -12.02 14.01 0.91
N THR A 231 -12.85 12.99 0.66
CA THR A 231 -12.66 11.67 1.27
C THR A 231 -11.57 10.84 0.60
N ASN A 232 -11.20 11.15 -0.64
CA ASN A 232 -10.15 10.42 -1.35
C ASN A 232 -8.81 10.55 -0.62
N ASP A 233 -8.17 9.40 -0.35
CA ASP A 233 -6.92 9.27 0.39
C ASP A 233 -6.96 9.98 1.76
N CYS A 234 -8.14 10.07 2.39
CA CYS A 234 -8.26 10.63 3.75
C CYS A 234 -7.57 9.80 4.82
N SER A 235 -7.24 8.55 4.48
CA SER A 235 -6.25 7.73 5.15
C SER A 235 -5.37 7.13 4.05
N LEU A 236 -4.06 7.30 4.16
CA LEU A 236 -3.08 6.80 3.20
C LEU A 236 -1.89 6.20 3.95
N MET A 237 -1.64 4.91 3.75
CA MET A 237 -0.48 4.22 4.29
C MET A 237 0.57 4.06 3.20
N SER A 238 1.69 4.76 3.33
CA SER A 238 2.82 4.68 2.40
C SER A 238 3.91 3.78 2.95
N TYR A 239 4.44 2.88 2.11
CA TYR A 239 5.48 1.93 2.47
C TYR A 239 6.72 2.16 1.62
N TYR A 240 7.88 2.08 2.28
CA TYR A 240 9.16 2.45 1.69
C TYR A 240 10.09 1.25 1.66
N ASP A 241 11.00 1.19 0.69
CA ASP A 241 12.09 0.21 0.69
C ASP A 241 13.26 0.63 1.61
N GLU A 242 14.32 -0.18 1.65
CA GLU A 242 15.54 0.07 2.44
C GLU A 242 16.32 1.31 1.97
N LYS A 243 16.00 1.84 0.78
CA LYS A 243 16.59 3.07 0.23
C LYS A 243 15.67 4.28 0.45
N GLU A 244 14.63 4.11 1.28
CA GLU A 244 13.60 5.11 1.59
C GLU A 244 12.84 5.60 0.34
N ARG A 245 12.70 4.73 -0.67
CA ARG A 245 11.86 4.99 -1.85
C ARG A 245 10.45 4.47 -1.57
N VAL A 246 9.41 5.27 -1.82
CA VAL A 246 8.02 4.79 -1.74
C VAL A 246 7.82 3.70 -2.79
N VAL A 247 7.35 2.52 -2.37
CA VAL A 247 7.17 1.34 -3.25
C VAL A 247 5.71 0.92 -3.37
N TYR A 248 4.91 1.19 -2.34
CA TYR A 248 3.49 0.87 -2.30
C TYR A 248 2.74 1.83 -1.38
N GLU A 249 1.52 2.19 -1.76
CA GLU A 249 0.60 2.91 -0.88
C GLU A 249 -0.80 2.30 -0.93
N GLU A 250 -1.49 2.34 0.20
CA GLU A 250 -2.89 1.91 0.35
C GLU A 250 -3.71 3.10 0.84
N GLY A 251 -4.65 3.54 0.00
CA GLY A 251 -5.46 4.74 0.18
C GLY A 251 -6.94 4.41 0.31
N TYR A 252 -7.62 5.15 1.18
CA TYR A 252 -9.07 5.08 1.31
C TYR A 252 -9.79 5.80 0.16
N ILE A 253 -10.83 5.18 -0.39
CA ILE A 253 -11.79 5.85 -1.27
C ILE A 253 -13.22 5.41 -0.92
N THR A 254 -14.19 6.32 -1.02
CA THR A 254 -15.58 6.04 -0.60
C THR A 254 -16.23 4.87 -1.33
N SER A 255 -15.79 4.59 -2.55
CA SER A 255 -16.39 3.60 -3.45
C SER A 255 -15.65 2.26 -3.52
N GLY A 256 -14.58 2.06 -2.74
CA GLY A 256 -13.76 0.85 -2.79
C GLY A 256 -12.43 1.02 -2.07
N ASP A 257 -11.40 0.36 -2.58
CA ASP A 257 -10.02 0.53 -2.12
C ASP A 257 -9.17 1.05 -3.28
N GLN A 258 -8.16 1.84 -2.97
CA GLN A 258 -7.21 2.35 -3.95
C GLN A 258 -5.79 2.00 -3.52
N GLU A 259 -5.02 1.43 -4.44
CA GLU A 259 -3.63 1.06 -4.21
C GLU A 259 -2.72 1.75 -5.22
N TYR A 260 -1.50 2.04 -4.81
CA TYR A 260 -0.50 2.67 -5.66
C TYR A 260 0.79 1.86 -5.64
N TYR A 261 1.32 1.54 -6.81
CA TYR A 261 2.56 0.78 -6.97
C TYR A 261 3.61 1.62 -7.69
N TYR A 262 4.79 1.76 -7.11
CA TYR A 262 5.85 2.60 -7.66
C TYR A 262 6.97 1.73 -8.22
N ILE A 263 7.15 1.79 -9.54
CA ILE A 263 8.09 0.94 -10.29
C ILE A 263 9.39 1.71 -10.50
N TYR A 264 10.50 1.13 -10.08
CA TYR A 264 11.84 1.70 -10.25
C TYR A 264 12.68 0.85 -11.19
N GLU A 265 13.52 1.49 -12.00
CA GLU A 265 14.58 0.81 -12.74
C GLU A 265 15.89 0.88 -11.96
N GLY A 266 16.40 -0.29 -11.57
CA GLY A 266 17.64 -0.42 -10.80
C GLY A 266 17.64 0.43 -9.52
N ASP A 267 18.71 1.21 -9.35
CA ASP A 267 18.97 1.99 -8.13
C ASP A 267 18.53 3.45 -8.24
N GLY A 268 17.69 3.78 -9.24
CA GLY A 268 17.13 5.11 -9.39
C GLY A 268 16.32 5.53 -8.16
N LYS A 269 16.34 6.84 -7.86
CA LYS A 269 15.51 7.47 -6.80
C LYS A 269 14.14 7.92 -7.29
N VAL A 270 13.94 7.93 -8.59
CA VAL A 270 12.70 8.35 -9.25
C VAL A 270 12.03 7.11 -9.82
N PRO A 271 10.74 6.86 -9.52
CA PRO A 271 10.01 5.76 -10.15
C PRO A 271 9.87 6.08 -11.65
N VAL A 272 10.00 5.08 -12.51
CA VAL A 272 9.70 5.25 -13.95
C VAL A 272 8.20 5.33 -14.19
N CYS A 273 7.41 4.67 -13.33
CA CYS A 273 5.97 4.59 -13.44
C CYS A 273 5.33 4.38 -12.06
N LYS A 274 4.20 5.04 -11.80
CA LYS A 274 3.25 4.68 -10.74
C LYS A 274 2.03 4.03 -11.37
N LEU A 275 1.60 2.89 -10.85
CA LEU A 275 0.30 2.31 -11.19
C LEU A 275 -0.69 2.62 -10.07
N GLY A 276 -1.73 3.40 -10.38
CA GLY A 276 -2.90 3.53 -9.54
C GLY A 276 -3.88 2.41 -9.86
N VAL A 277 -4.22 1.59 -8.88
CA VAL A 277 -5.16 0.47 -9.01
C VAL A 277 -6.41 0.80 -8.21
N TYR A 278 -7.55 0.83 -8.88
CA TYR A 278 -8.84 1.06 -8.26
C TYR A 278 -9.66 -0.22 -8.30
N PHE A 279 -10.07 -0.71 -7.13
CA PHE A 279 -10.91 -1.89 -7.03
C PHE A 279 -12.38 -1.49 -7.14
N SER A 280 -13.01 -1.84 -8.27
CA SER A 280 -14.42 -1.53 -8.51
C SER A 280 -15.33 -2.34 -7.59
N CYS A 281 -16.38 -1.72 -7.09
CA CYS A 281 -17.43 -2.39 -6.33
C CYS A 281 -18.27 -3.38 -7.18
N HIS A 282 -18.10 -3.38 -8.51
CA HIS A 282 -18.80 -4.27 -9.44
C HIS A 282 -17.99 -5.53 -9.82
N GLY A 283 -16.80 -5.73 -9.23
CA GLY A 283 -15.89 -6.83 -9.57
C GLY A 283 -14.96 -6.44 -10.72
N GLY A 284 -13.65 -6.50 -10.49
CA GLY A 284 -12.61 -6.05 -11.43
C GLY A 284 -11.69 -4.97 -10.85
N ILE A 285 -10.71 -4.56 -11.65
CA ILE A 285 -9.79 -3.45 -11.34
C ILE A 285 -9.65 -2.51 -12.53
N ASP A 286 -9.52 -1.22 -12.23
CA ASP A 286 -9.00 -0.25 -13.18
C ASP A 286 -7.54 0.06 -12.84
N VAL A 287 -6.68 0.11 -13.86
CA VAL A 287 -5.25 0.41 -13.68
C VAL A 287 -4.85 1.63 -14.50
N TYR A 288 -4.34 2.64 -13.81
CA TYR A 288 -3.93 3.92 -14.39
C TYR A 288 -2.42 4.14 -14.22
N PRO A 289 -1.64 4.16 -15.32
CA PRO A 289 -0.22 4.47 -15.24
C PRO A 289 0.01 5.98 -15.20
N THR A 290 0.95 6.40 -14.36
CA THR A 290 1.56 7.73 -14.40
C THR A 290 3.05 7.54 -14.66
N TRP A 291 3.55 8.00 -15.80
CA TRP A 291 4.96 7.89 -16.17
C TRP A 291 5.73 9.14 -15.73
N TYR A 292 6.94 8.96 -15.21
CA TYR A 292 7.73 10.09 -14.69
C TYR A 292 9.03 10.34 -15.45
N TYR A 293 9.56 11.55 -15.27
CA TYR A 293 10.91 11.99 -15.65
C TYR A 293 11.61 12.73 -14.51
#